data_AF-A0A7V6PSY1-F1
#
_entry.id   AF-A0A7V6PSY1-F1
#
_cell.length_a   1.000
_cell.length_b   1.000
_cell.length_c   1.000
_cell.angle_alpha   90.00
_cell.angle_beta   90.00
_cell.angle_gamma   90.00
#
_symmetry.space_group_name_H-M   'P 1'
#
loop_
_entity.id
_entity.type
_entity.pdbx_description
1 polymer ?
#
loop_
_entity_poly.entity_id
_entity_poly.type
_entity_poly.pdbx_seq_one_letter_code
_entity_poly.pdbx_strand_id
1 'polypeptide(L)'
;MAYVYNGKEEMWYLNGTKITSSTYTEELSTGESPLIIGWGFDGPEYYHFNGIIDEVKIYNRALSEREIQDHFKELGAKITTSTPIPATSTPAKNCRNKFKKFSLSFLGFTKWFF
;
A
#
# COMPACT_ATOMS: atom_id res chain seq x y z
N MET A 1 -5.38 -0.50 -9.41
CA MET A 1 -6.49 -1.36 -9.88
C MET A 1 -7.80 -0.63 -9.59
N ALA A 2 -8.81 -0.75 -10.45
CA ALA A 2 -10.16 -0.27 -10.15
C ALA A 2 -11.21 -1.26 -10.67
N TYR A 3 -12.31 -1.40 -9.94
CA TYR A 3 -13.52 -2.10 -10.33
C TYR A 3 -14.66 -1.09 -10.43
N VAL A 4 -15.46 -1.17 -11.49
CA VAL A 4 -16.59 -0.26 -11.71
C VAL A 4 -17.80 -1.06 -12.13
N TYR A 5 -18.94 -0.76 -11.51
CA TYR A 5 -20.24 -1.29 -11.89
C TYR A 5 -21.22 -0.14 -12.13
N ASN A 6 -21.93 -0.17 -13.25
CA ASN A 6 -22.84 0.92 -13.67
C ASN A 6 -24.33 0.52 -13.74
N GLY A 7 -24.71 -0.66 -13.23
CA GLY A 7 -26.08 -1.19 -13.34
C GLY A 7 -26.33 -2.07 -14.57
N LYS A 8 -25.38 -2.16 -15.51
CA LYS A 8 -25.50 -2.96 -16.73
C LYS A 8 -24.24 -3.74 -17.09
N GLU A 9 -23.09 -3.23 -16.68
CA GLU A 9 -21.79 -3.75 -17.02
C GLU A 9 -20.86 -3.62 -15.81
N GLU A 10 -20.06 -4.65 -15.59
CA GLU A 10 -18.90 -4.61 -14.72
C GLU A 10 -17.62 -4.43 -15.54
N MET A 11 -16.70 -3.62 -15.03
CA MET A 11 -15.48 -3.26 -15.72
C MET A 11 -14.29 -3.31 -14.77
N TRP A 12 -13.20 -3.88 -15.25
CA TRP A 12 -11.93 -3.94 -14.54
C TRP A 12 -10.89 -3.07 -15.22
N TYR A 13 -10.13 -2.33 -14.41
CA TYR A 13 -9.08 -1.44 -14.87
C TYR A 13 -7.76 -1.72 -14.17
N LEU A 14 -6.72 -2.00 -14.93
CA LEU A 14 -5.34 -2.13 -14.43
C LEU A 14 -4.54 -0.91 -14.89
N ASN A 15 -3.87 -0.25 -13.94
CA ASN A 15 -3.01 0.91 -14.21
C ASN A 15 -3.70 2.01 -15.06
N GLY A 16 -4.98 2.27 -14.80
CA GLY A 16 -5.77 3.28 -15.52
C GLY A 16 -6.39 2.82 -16.83
N THR A 17 -6.08 1.62 -17.31
CA THR A 17 -6.57 1.08 -18.60
C THR A 17 -7.60 -0.02 -18.37
N LYS A 18 -8.73 0.02 -19.09
CA LYS A 18 -9.75 -1.04 -19.03
C LYS A 18 -9.17 -2.35 -19.59
N ILE A 19 -9.20 -3.41 -18.78
CA ILE A 19 -8.67 -4.73 -19.17
C ILE A 19 -9.76 -5.69 -19.63
N THR A 20 -10.94 -5.62 -19.01
CA THR A 20 -12.08 -6.47 -19.36
C THR A 20 -13.37 -5.78 -18.94
N SER A 21 -14.46 -6.19 -19.59
CA SER A 21 -15.80 -5.87 -19.15
C SER A 21 -16.79 -6.97 -19.52
N SER A 22 -17.82 -7.11 -18.69
CA SER A 22 -18.86 -8.12 -18.83
C SER A 22 -20.22 -7.50 -18.56
N THR A 23 -21.21 -7.86 -19.36
CA THR A 23 -22.61 -7.47 -19.10
C THR A 23 -23.07 -8.13 -17.81
N TYR A 24 -23.54 -7.32 -16.86
CA TYR A 24 -24.15 -7.76 -15.62
C TYR A 24 -25.32 -6.84 -15.30
N THR A 25 -26.54 -7.33 -15.50
CA THR A 25 -27.77 -6.53 -15.40
C THR A 25 -28.57 -6.79 -14.13
N GLU A 26 -28.09 -7.69 -13.27
CA GLU A 26 -28.71 -7.97 -11.98
C GLU A 26 -28.26 -6.93 -10.94
N GLU A 27 -29.07 -6.74 -9.90
CA GLU A 27 -28.67 -5.89 -8.78
C GLU A 27 -27.52 -6.55 -8.01
N LEU A 28 -26.53 -5.73 -7.60
CA LEU A 28 -25.49 -6.21 -6.71
C LEU A 28 -26.12 -6.67 -5.39
N SER A 29 -25.84 -7.92 -5.01
CA SER A 29 -26.25 -8.43 -3.70
C SER A 29 -25.69 -7.53 -2.61
N THR A 30 -26.57 -7.03 -1.74
CA THR A 30 -26.17 -6.26 -0.58
C THR A 30 -26.09 -7.19 0.63
N GLY A 31 -24.94 -7.17 1.32
CA GLY A 31 -24.75 -7.90 2.56
C GLY A 31 -24.80 -6.95 3.77
N GLU A 32 -25.09 -7.50 4.94
CA GLU A 32 -25.02 -6.75 6.22
C GLU A 32 -23.61 -6.75 6.83
N SER A 33 -22.68 -7.52 6.25
CA SER A 33 -21.32 -7.64 6.74
C SER A 33 -20.56 -6.31 6.67
N PRO A 34 -19.69 -6.02 7.65
CA PRO A 34 -18.84 -4.85 7.60
C PRO A 34 -17.93 -4.89 6.37
N LEU A 35 -17.61 -3.71 5.83
CA LEU A 35 -16.59 -3.58 4.80
C LEU A 35 -15.21 -3.91 5.39
N ILE A 36 -14.54 -4.90 4.82
CA ILE A 36 -13.21 -5.32 5.22
C ILE A 36 -12.27 -5.18 4.02
N ILE A 37 -11.07 -4.63 4.24
CA ILE A 37 -10.03 -4.45 3.22
C ILE A 37 -8.82 -5.30 3.60
N GLY A 38 -8.29 -6.06 2.63
CA GLY A 38 -7.10 -6.91 2.84
C GLY A 38 -7.38 -8.22 3.57
N TRP A 39 -8.65 -8.56 3.80
CA TRP A 39 -9.08 -9.82 4.38
C TRP A 39 -10.44 -10.19 3.79
N GLY A 40 -10.63 -11.45 3.40
CA GLY A 40 -11.94 -11.97 3.04
C GLY A 40 -12.25 -13.34 3.64
N PHE A 41 -13.49 -13.75 3.40
CA PHE A 41 -14.10 -14.98 3.89
C PHE A 41 -14.58 -15.77 2.68
N ASP A 42 -14.16 -17.03 2.54
CA ASP A 42 -14.69 -17.97 1.55
C ASP A 42 -14.86 -19.33 2.23
N GLY A 43 -16.08 -19.61 2.68
CA GLY A 43 -16.39 -20.79 3.48
C GLY A 43 -15.65 -20.82 4.84
N PRO A 44 -15.04 -21.96 5.25
CA PRO A 44 -14.34 -22.08 6.53
C PRO A 44 -12.95 -21.44 6.53
N GLU A 45 -12.44 -20.99 5.37
CA GLU A 45 -11.09 -20.50 5.23
C GLU A 45 -11.02 -18.97 5.28
N TYR A 46 -10.03 -18.47 6.01
CA TYR A 46 -9.72 -17.05 6.13
C TYR A 46 -8.49 -16.76 5.28
N TYR A 47 -8.61 -15.82 4.34
CA TYR A 47 -7.49 -15.34 3.56
C TYR A 47 -7.23 -13.87 3.86
N HIS A 48 -5.96 -13.55 4.11
CA HIS A 48 -5.49 -12.19 4.30
C HIS A 48 -4.48 -11.85 3.21
N PHE A 49 -4.53 -10.62 2.73
CA PHE A 49 -3.58 -10.09 1.78
C PHE A 49 -2.25 -9.83 2.48
N ASN A 50 -1.19 -10.49 2.01
CA ASN A 50 0.17 -10.25 2.51
C ASN A 50 0.88 -9.23 1.61
N GLY A 51 0.70 -7.94 1.92
CA GLY A 51 1.31 -6.85 1.18
C GLY A 51 0.91 -5.47 1.72
N ILE A 52 1.30 -4.42 1.00
CA ILE A 52 0.93 -3.03 1.32
C ILE A 52 -0.28 -2.64 0.47
N ILE A 53 -1.31 -2.12 1.12
CA ILE A 53 -2.48 -1.51 0.48
C ILE A 53 -2.41 -0.01 0.76
N ASP A 54 -2.61 0.81 -0.26
CA ASP A 54 -2.59 2.27 -0.13
C ASP A 54 -3.64 2.92 -1.04
N GLU A 55 -4.04 4.14 -0.70
CA GLU A 55 -4.91 5.05 -1.47
C GLU A 55 -6.26 4.41 -1.90
N VAL A 56 -6.91 3.72 -0.96
CA VAL A 56 -8.24 3.11 -1.18
C VAL A 56 -9.31 4.19 -1.27
N LYS A 57 -10.11 4.15 -2.34
CA LYS A 57 -11.24 5.06 -2.58
C LYS A 57 -12.48 4.26 -2.98
N ILE A 58 -13.65 4.63 -2.42
CA ILE A 58 -14.93 3.97 -2.69
C ILE A 58 -15.95 5.04 -3.06
N TYR A 59 -16.76 4.74 -4.08
CA TYR A 59 -17.73 5.68 -4.65
C TYR A 59 -19.11 5.02 -4.71
N ASN A 60 -20.15 5.82 -4.50
CA ASN A 60 -21.55 5.41 -4.67
C ASN A 60 -22.06 5.58 -6.12
N ARG A 61 -21.15 5.74 -7.08
CA ARG A 61 -21.44 5.90 -8.50
C ARG A 61 -20.37 5.22 -9.34
N ALA A 62 -20.73 4.89 -10.58
CA ALA A 62 -19.75 4.50 -11.57
C ALA A 62 -18.81 5.66 -11.91
N LEU A 63 -17.50 5.39 -11.91
CA LEU A 63 -16.50 6.32 -12.40
C LEU A 63 -16.40 6.21 -13.92
N SER A 64 -16.16 7.33 -14.58
CA SER A 64 -15.79 7.38 -15.99
C SER A 64 -14.33 6.94 -16.19
N GLU A 65 -14.01 6.48 -17.40
CA GLU A 65 -12.63 6.09 -17.75
C GLU A 65 -11.63 7.23 -17.52
N ARG A 66 -12.02 8.47 -17.84
CA ARG A 66 -11.17 9.64 -17.62
C ARG A 66 -10.85 9.84 -16.13
N GLU A 67 -11.84 9.72 -15.25
CA GLU A 67 -11.63 9.86 -13.81
C GLU A 67 -10.68 8.79 -13.27
N ILE A 68 -10.78 7.56 -13.77
CA ILE A 68 -9.88 6.46 -13.38
C ILE A 68 -8.44 6.75 -13.83
N GLN A 69 -8.27 7.24 -15.06
CA GLN A 69 -6.97 7.63 -15.58
C GLN A 69 -6.36 8.80 -14.80
N ASP A 70 -7.17 9.79 -14.44
CA ASP A 70 -6.72 10.94 -13.67
C ASP A 70 -6.29 10.52 -12.25
N HIS A 71 -7.04 9.62 -11.60
CA HIS A 71 -6.62 9.02 -10.33
C HIS A 71 -5.31 8.23 -10.46
N PHE A 72 -5.14 7.43 -11.51
CA PHE A 72 -3.89 6.70 -11.71
C PHE A 72 -2.68 7.63 -11.88
N LYS A 73 -2.85 8.73 -12.64
CA LYS A 73 -1.79 9.74 -12.84
C LYS A 73 -1.47 10.50 -11.55
N GLU A 74 -2.48 10.87 -10.78
CA GLU A 74 -2.33 11.53 -9.48
C GLU A 74 -1.46 10.69 -8.53
N LEU A 75 -1.72 9.38 -8.50
CA LEU A 75 -0.94 8.44 -7.68
C LEU A 75 0.51 8.32 -8.16
N GLY A 76 0.74 8.25 -9.48
CA GLY A 76 2.10 8.26 -10.03
C GLY A 76 2.89 9.53 -9.69
N ALA A 77 2.21 10.68 -9.61
CA ALA A 77 2.83 11.95 -9.24
C ALA A 77 3.16 12.05 -7.74
N LYS A 78 2.35 11.44 -6.86
CA LYS A 78 2.58 11.41 -5.40
C LYS A 78 3.86 10.67 -4.99
N ILE A 79 4.33 9.70 -5.78
CA ILE A 79 5.55 8.92 -5.45
C ILE A 79 6.80 9.81 -5.43
N THR A 80 6.81 10.88 -6.24
CA THR A 80 7.92 11.84 -6.33
C THR A 80 7.87 12.93 -5.25
N THR A 81 6.75 13.04 -4.52
CA THR A 81 6.54 14.04 -3.47
C THR A 81 6.38 13.39 -2.10
N SER A 82 7.11 12.30 -1.84
CA SER A 82 7.43 11.92 -0.46
C SER A 82 8.26 13.06 0.15
N THR A 83 7.54 14.05 0.67
CA THR A 83 8.09 15.05 1.57
C THR A 83 8.84 14.24 2.62
N PRO A 84 10.17 14.41 2.78
CA PRO A 84 10.88 13.69 3.81
C PRO A 84 10.12 13.96 5.10
N ILE A 85 9.62 12.89 5.75
CA ILE A 85 8.98 13.00 7.05
C ILE A 85 9.95 13.85 7.89
N PRO A 86 9.57 15.06 8.35
CA PRO A 86 10.44 15.78 9.25
C PRO A 86 10.62 14.83 10.43
N ALA A 87 11.85 14.34 10.61
CA ALA A 87 12.20 13.61 11.79
C ALA A 87 12.05 14.59 12.95
N THR A 88 10.83 14.69 13.49
CA THR A 88 10.61 15.22 14.82
C THR A 88 11.20 14.17 15.74
N SER A 89 12.53 14.26 15.87
CA SER A 89 13.29 13.70 16.96
C SER A 89 12.78 14.36 18.22
N THR A 90 11.62 13.90 18.70
CA THR A 90 11.36 13.96 20.13
C THR A 90 12.51 13.17 20.75
N PRO A 91 13.38 13.77 21.58
CA PRO A 91 14.39 12.98 22.27
C PRO A 91 13.64 11.96 23.12
N ALA A 92 13.70 10.70 22.69
CA ALA A 92 13.25 9.59 23.51
C ALA A 92 14.00 9.71 24.83
N LYS A 93 13.25 9.82 25.93
CA LYS A 93 13.80 9.70 27.27
C LYS A 93 14.40 8.29 27.40
N ASN A 94 15.68 8.19 27.09
CA ASN A 94 16.68 7.39 27.78
C ASN A 94 16.27 5.93 28.13
N CYS A 95 16.12 5.06 27.13
CA CYS A 95 16.31 3.61 27.34
C CYS A 95 17.80 3.29 27.30
N ARG A 96 18.50 3.64 28.38
CA ARG A 96 19.93 3.36 28.57
C ARG A 96 20.16 1.83 28.61
N ASN A 97 21.04 1.36 27.71
CA ASN A 97 21.97 0.22 27.84
C ASN A 97 21.61 -1.14 27.20
N LYS A 98 22.08 -1.38 25.96
CA LYS A 98 23.17 -2.33 25.63
C LYS A 98 23.37 -2.45 24.11
N PHE A 99 24.11 -1.53 23.51
CA PHE A 99 24.82 -1.83 22.26
C PHE A 99 26.24 -2.25 22.63
N LYS A 100 26.52 -3.56 22.61
CA LYS A 100 27.89 -4.05 22.68
C LYS A 100 28.59 -3.66 21.38
N LYS A 101 29.43 -2.63 21.48
CA LYS A 101 30.33 -2.14 20.44
C LYS A 101 31.35 -3.25 20.12
N PHE A 102 31.24 -3.90 18.97
CA PHE A 102 32.30 -4.75 18.45
C PHE A 102 33.35 -3.82 17.82
N SER A 103 34.39 -3.51 18.58
CA SER A 103 35.50 -2.66 18.15
C SER A 103 36.58 -3.54 17.53
N LEU A 104 36.75 -3.44 16.21
CA LEU A 104 37.93 -3.95 15.53
C LEU A 104 39.12 -3.05 15.91
N SER A 105 40.01 -3.53 16.78
CA SER A 105 41.21 -2.79 17.16
C SER A 105 42.30 -3.00 16.12
N PHE A 106 42.55 -2.00 15.30
CA PHE A 106 43.83 -1.79 14.64
C PHE A 106 44.47 -0.55 15.26
N LEU A 107 45.63 -0.70 15.89
CA LEU A 107 46.76 0.24 15.92
C LEU A 107 47.73 -0.12 17.06
N GLY A 108 49.00 -0.29 16.71
CA GLY A 108 50.08 -0.46 17.69
C GLY A 108 51.43 -0.78 17.05
N PHE A 109 51.99 0.17 16.30
CA PHE A 109 53.36 0.13 15.77
C PHE A 109 54.37 0.39 16.91
N THR A 110 55.33 -0.51 17.15
CA THR A 110 56.64 -0.16 17.78
C THR A 110 57.74 -1.21 17.52
N LYS A 111 58.57 -0.88 16.51
CA LYS A 111 60.04 -1.03 16.30
C LYS A 111 60.92 -1.73 17.37
N TRP A 112 61.81 -2.67 16.99
CA TRP A 112 63.31 -2.60 16.93
C TRP A 112 63.98 -4.01 16.85
N PHE A 113 64.92 -4.15 15.88
CA PHE A 113 66.15 -4.98 15.74
C PHE A 113 66.35 -6.23 16.64
N PHE A 114 66.80 -7.40 16.16
CA PHE A 114 67.88 -7.76 15.21
C PHE A 114 67.44 -8.89 14.27
#